data_AF-A0A7J3MCN1-F1
#
_entry.id   AF-A0A7J3MCN1-F1
#
_cell.length_a   1.000
_cell.length_b   1.000
_cell.length_c   1.000
_cell.angle_alpha   90.00
_cell.angle_beta   90.00
_cell.angle_gamma   90.00
#
_symmetry.space_group_name_H-M   'P 1'
#
loop_
_entity.id
_entity.type
_entity.pdbx_description
1 polymer ?
#
loop_
_entity_poly.entity_id
_entity_poly.type
_entity_poly.pdbx_seq_one_letter_code
_entity_poly.pdbx_strand_id
1 'polypeptide(L)' 'MKVKGAIKIGKIVLKTLTNHLVAEAYEIPRIYELVYNKNGEEIGMVIDILGNVNTPFLTIKPSDR' A
#
# COMPACT_ATOMS: atom_id res chain seq x y z
N MET A 1 9.62 -13.58 6.73
CA MET A 1 10.96 -13.12 6.26
C MET A 1 10.90 -11.61 6.13
N LYS A 2 11.76 -10.82 6.80
CA LYS A 2 11.83 -9.38 6.49
C LYS A 2 12.38 -9.24 5.07
N VAL A 3 11.61 -8.71 4.13
CA VAL A 3 12.09 -8.38 2.80
C VAL A 3 13.23 -7.38 2.97
N LYS A 4 14.47 -7.78 2.69
CA LYS A 4 15.64 -6.88 2.75
C LYS A 4 15.35 -5.69 1.82
N GLY A 5 15.26 -4.49 2.39
CA GLY A 5 14.99 -3.25 1.65
C GLY A 5 13.54 -2.74 1.68
N ALA A 6 12.62 -3.38 2.40
CA ALA A 6 11.26 -2.85 2.50
C ALA A 6 11.20 -1.56 3.36
N ILE A 7 10.59 -0.52 2.80
CA ILE A 7 10.32 0.77 3.45
C ILE A 7 8.89 0.75 4.01
N LYS A 8 8.68 1.35 5.18
CA LYS A 8 7.33 1.50 5.75
C LYS A 8 6.60 2.61 5.00
N ILE A 9 5.63 2.24 4.15
CA ILE A 9 4.95 3.20 3.26
C ILE A 9 3.71 3.85 3.87
N GLY A 10 3.07 3.25 4.88
CA GLY A 10 1.80 3.78 5.39
C GLY A 10 1.06 2.91 6.40
N LYS A 11 -0.21 3.25 6.62
CA LYS A 11 -1.17 2.49 7.45
C LYS A 11 -2.49 2.34 6.71
N ILE A 12 -2.99 1.10 6.61
CA ILE A 12 -4.33 0.83 6.04
C ILE A 12 -5.39 1.48 6.93
N VAL A 13 -6.28 2.26 6.32
CA VAL A 13 -7.38 2.95 7.00
C VAL A 13 -8.75 2.39 6.66
N LEU A 14 -8.94 1.84 5.46
CA LEU A 14 -10.18 1.18 5.07
C LEU A 14 -9.99 0.19 3.92
N LYS A 15 -11.01 -0.65 3.72
CA LYS A 15 -11.20 -1.48 2.54
C LYS A 15 -12.43 -0.97 1.77
N THR A 16 -12.29 -0.72 0.47
CA THR A 16 -13.37 -0.19 -0.38
C THR A 16 -14.37 -1.28 -0.76
N LEU A 17 -15.55 -0.88 -1.26
CA LEU A 17 -16.56 -1.79 -1.81
C LEU A 17 -16.07 -2.56 -3.04
N THR A 18 -15.10 -2.00 -3.79
CA THR A 18 -14.46 -2.64 -4.95
C THR A 18 -13.24 -3.49 -4.56
N ASN A 19 -13.13 -3.89 -3.29
CA ASN A 19 -12.06 -4.74 -2.77
C ASN A 19 -10.65 -4.13 -2.86
N HIS A 20 -10.50 -2.80 -2.81
CA HIS A 20 -9.20 -2.15 -2.70
C HIS A 20 -8.89 -1.80 -1.25
N LEU A 21 -7.62 -1.78 -0.87
CA LEU A 21 -7.18 -1.23 0.41
C LEU A 21 -6.75 0.21 0.19
N VAL A 22 -7.15 1.09 1.12
CA VAL A 22 -6.68 2.47 1.15
C VAL A 22 -5.77 2.66 2.34
N ALA A 23 -4.61 3.28 2.13
CA ALA A 23 -3.65 3.58 3.18
C ALA A 23 -3.29 5.07 3.21
N GLU A 24 -3.18 5.64 4.40
CA GLU A 24 -2.48 6.91 4.59
C GLU A 24 -0.98 6.68 4.40
N ALA A 25 -0.37 7.46 3.52
CA ALA A 25 1.04 7.31 3.17
C ALA A 25 1.93 8.18 4.06
N TYR A 26 3.07 7.62 4.49
CA TYR A 26 4.18 8.38 5.07
C TYR A 26 5.29 8.64 4.05
N GLU A 27 5.36 7.79 3.02
CA GLU A 27 6.31 7.82 1.93
C GLU A 27 5.54 7.63 0.63
N ILE A 28 6.03 8.21 -0.47
CA ILE A 28 5.40 8.10 -1.78
C ILE A 28 6.07 6.95 -2.55
N PRO A 29 5.43 5.76 -2.66
CA PRO A 29 5.95 4.64 -3.43
C PRO A 29 5.79 4.89 -4.93
N ARG A 30 6.31 3.97 -5.76
CA ARG A 30 5.95 3.94 -7.18
C ARG A 30 4.64 3.18 -7.38
N ILE A 31 3.88 3.59 -8.39
CA ILE A 31 2.76 2.78 -8.88
C ILE A 31 3.32 1.42 -9.35
N TYR A 32 2.57 0.37 -9.09
CA TYR A 32 2.90 -1.04 -9.33
C TYR A 32 3.95 -1.66 -8.39
N GLU A 33 4.37 -0.96 -7.32
CA GLU A 33 5.17 -1.59 -6.28
C GLU A 33 4.35 -2.54 -5.40
N LEU A 34 4.98 -3.66 -5.02
CA LEU A 34 4.40 -4.66 -4.14
C LEU A 34 4.40 -4.17 -2.70
N VAL A 35 3.28 -4.40 -2.02
CA VAL A 35 3.09 -4.06 -0.61
C VAL A 35 3.06 -5.32 0.21
N TYR A 36 3.75 -5.28 1.34
CA TYR A 36 3.84 -6.39 2.29
C TYR A 36 3.34 -5.94 3.66
N ASN A 37 2.75 -6.87 4.41
CA ASN A 37 2.45 -6.62 5.81
C ASN A 37 3.69 -6.76 6.70
N LYS A 38 3.53 -6.50 8.00
CA LYS A 38 4.62 -6.59 8.99
C LYS A 38 5.28 -7.97 9.11
N ASN A 39 4.59 -9.04 8.69
CA ASN A 39 5.09 -10.42 8.71
C ASN A 39 5.90 -10.75 7.44
N GLY A 40 5.92 -9.84 6.45
CA GLY A 40 6.52 -10.04 5.13
C GLY A 40 5.61 -10.78 4.16
N GLU A 41 4.31 -10.85 4.43
CA GLU A 41 3.34 -11.45 3.49
C GLU A 41 2.89 -10.37 2.50
N GLU A 42 2.88 -10.71 1.22
CA GLU A 42 2.36 -9.83 0.18
C GLU A 42 0.86 -9.58 0.42
N ILE A 43 0.47 -8.31 0.42
CA ILE A 43 -0.94 -7.91 0.57
C ILE A 43 -1.54 -7.39 -0.73
N GLY A 44 -0.71 -6.99 -1.70
CA GLY A 44 -1.18 -6.37 -2.92
C GLY A 44 -0.14 -5.48 -3.60
N MET A 45 -0.63 -4.64 -4.49
CA MET A 45 0.17 -3.73 -5.31
C MET A 45 -0.44 -2.33 -5.31
N VAL A 46 0.39 -1.29 -5.25
CA VAL A 46 -0.06 0.11 -5.37
C VAL A 46 -0.57 0.35 -6.79
N ILE A 47 -1.79 0.83 -6.95
CA ILE A 47 -2.39 1.14 -8.25
C ILE A 47 -2.71 2.62 -8.46
N ASP A 48 -2.78 3.40 -7.38
CA ASP A 48 -3.06 4.83 -7.45
C ASP A 48 -2.51 5.57 -6.23
N ILE A 49 -2.20 6.84 -6.40
CA ILE A 49 -1.70 7.77 -5.38
C ILE A 49 -2.45 9.09 -5.54
N LEU A 50 -3.24 9.46 -4.54
CA LEU A 50 -4.19 10.56 -4.63
C LEU A 50 -4.24 11.40 -3.35
N GLY A 51 -4.62 12.67 -3.49
CA GLY A 51 -4.74 13.62 -2.38
C GLY A 51 -3.54 14.56 -2.22
N ASN A 52 -3.32 15.04 -0.99
CA ASN A 52 -2.29 16.04 -0.69
C ASN A 52 -0.89 15.45 -0.88
N VAL A 53 0.00 16.19 -1.57
CA VAL A 53 1.39 15.76 -1.82
C VAL A 53 2.18 15.43 -0.54
N ASN A 54 1.88 16.09 0.58
CA ASN A 54 2.58 15.86 1.84
C ASN A 54 2.04 14.64 2.62
N THR A 55 0.78 14.26 2.38
CA THR A 55 0.08 13.18 3.09
C THR A 55 -0.93 12.51 2.15
N PRO A 56 -0.47 11.81 1.10
CA PRO A 56 -1.38 11.22 0.13
C PRO A 56 -2.02 9.94 0.67
N PHE A 57 -3.08 9.51 -0.01
CA PHE A 57 -3.64 8.18 0.11
C PHE A 57 -3.10 7.28 -1.00
N LEU A 58 -2.82 6.02 -0.65
CA LEU A 58 -2.48 4.96 -1.58
C LEU A 58 -3.70 4.08 -1.79
N THR A 59 -4.00 3.74 -3.05
CA THR A 59 -4.92 2.66 -3.38
C THR A 59 -4.09 1.41 -3.68
N ILE A 60 -4.36 0.33 -2.96
CA ILE A 60 -3.67 -0.95 -3.10
C ILE A 60 -4.69 -1.98 -3.59
N LYS A 61 -4.41 -2.59 -4.74
CA LYS A 61 -5.15 -3.75 -5.24
C LYS A 61 -4.66 -4.99 -4.52
N PRO A 62 -5.49 -5.72 -3.77
CA PRO A 62 -5.08 -6.96 -3.12
C PRO A 62 -4.60 -8.00 -4.14
N SER A 63 -3.61 -8.79 -3.75
CA SER A 63 -3.22 -9.95 -4.54
C SER A 63 -4.35 -10.99 -4.48
N ASP A 64 -4.73 -11.54 -5.63
CA ASP A 64 -5.66 -12.66 -5.68
C ASP A 64 -4.98 -13.86 -5.00
N ARG A 65 -5.45 -14.20 -3.81
CA ARG A 65 -5.13 -15.47 -3.13
C ARG A 65 -6.29 -16.43 -3.31
#